data_AF-U2DJA4-F1
#
_entry.id   AF-U2DJA4-F1
#
_cell.length_a   1.000
_cell.length_b   1.000
_cell.length_c   1.000
_cell.angle_alpha   90.00
_cell.angle_beta   90.00
_cell.angle_gamma   90.00
#
_symmetry.space_group_name_H-M   'P 1'
#
loop_
_entity.id
_entity.type
_entity.pdbx_description
1 polymer ?
#
loop_
_entity_poly.entity_id
_entity_poly.type
_entity_poly.pdbx_seq_one_letter_code
_entity_poly.pdbx_strand_id
1 'polypeptide(L)' 'MDVNVHEIIVLRDKKVQARTHKKKRINKKWAKRYGFKTYENQLLENGQMIVMGREIYMNERTYKALKKHVR' A
#
# COMPACT_ATOMS: atom_id res chain seq x y z
N MET A 1 -33.24 3.85 7.55
CA MET A 1 -32.47 4.68 6.61
C MET A 1 -31.13 4.00 6.47
N ASP A 2 -30.90 3.28 5.38
CA ASP A 2 -29.59 2.69 5.10
C ASP A 2 -28.62 3.83 4.81
N VAL A 3 -27.84 4.19 5.82
CA VAL A 3 -26.68 5.05 5.63
C VAL A 3 -25.77 4.27 4.69
N ASN A 4 -25.59 4.75 3.46
CA ASN A 4 -24.68 4.17 2.47
C ASN A 4 -23.23 4.32 2.95
N VAL A 5 -22.85 3.56 3.97
CA VAL A 5 -21.49 3.54 4.50
C VAL A 5 -20.65 2.76 3.50
N HIS A 6 -19.86 3.50 2.73
CA HIS A 6 -18.84 2.91 1.89
C HIS A 6 -17.59 2.68 2.76
N GLU A 7 -17.06 1.46 2.76
CA GLU A 7 -15.82 1.13 3.46
C GLU A 7 -14.61 1.50 2.60
N ILE A 8 -13.65 2.25 3.16
CA ILE A 8 -12.45 2.67 2.43
C ILE A 8 -11.32 1.67 2.70
N ILE A 9 -10.87 0.99 1.65
CA ILE A 9 -9.73 0.06 1.68
C ILE A 9 -8.51 0.75 1.06
N VAL A 10 -7.50 0.98 1.90
CA VAL A 10 -6.25 1.63 1.48
C VAL A 10 -5.22 0.60 1.07
N LEU A 11 -4.89 0.57 -0.21
CA LEU A 11 -3.81 -0.25 -0.76
C LEU A 11 -2.46 0.39 -0.42
N ARG A 12 -1.65 -0.32 0.37
CA ARG A 12 -0.32 0.14 0.79
C ARG A 12 0.77 -0.43 -0.09
N ASP A 13 1.86 0.31 -0.22
CA ASP A 13 3.04 -0.15 -0.91
C ASP A 13 3.66 -1.37 -0.22
N LYS A 14 4.15 -2.31 -1.03
CA LYS A 14 4.79 -3.51 -0.53
C LYS A 14 6.29 -3.30 -0.43
N LYS A 15 6.84 -3.49 0.77
CA LYS A 15 8.28 -3.54 0.97
C LYS A 15 8.78 -4.97 0.76
N VAL A 16 9.67 -5.16 -0.20
CA VAL A 16 10.29 -6.45 -0.50
C VAL A 16 11.80 -6.32 -0.36
N GLN A 17 12.46 -7.31 0.25
CA GLN A 17 13.91 -7.28 0.42
C GLN A 17 14.60 -7.24 -0.94
N ALA A 18 15.61 -6.38 -1.12
CA ALA A 18 16.25 -6.16 -2.41
C ALA A 18 16.96 -7.42 -2.96
N ARG A 19 17.46 -8.27 -2.05
CA ARG A 19 18.08 -9.56 -2.34
C ARG A 19 17.73 -10.55 -1.23
N THR A 20 17.36 -11.77 -1.59
CA THR A 20 17.01 -12.83 -0.63
C THR A 20 17.97 -13.99 -0.69
N HIS A 21 18.15 -14.68 0.45
CA HIS A 21 18.99 -15.87 0.53
C HIS A 21 18.27 -16.99 1.28
N LYS A 22 18.44 -18.26 0.86
CA LYS A 22 17.78 -19.44 1.46
C LYS A 22 18.12 -19.61 2.96
N LYS A 23 19.40 -19.44 3.32
CA LYS A 23 19.85 -19.51 4.73
C LYS A 23 19.46 -18.25 5.51
N LYS A 24 18.73 -18.43 6.63
CA LYS A 24 18.19 -17.35 7.49
C LYS A 24 19.25 -16.35 8.00
N ARG A 25 20.40 -16.83 8.50
CA ARG A 25 21.49 -15.97 9.01
C ARG A 25 22.02 -15.02 7.94
N ILE A 26 22.20 -15.52 6.72
CA ILE A 26 22.69 -14.74 5.58
C ILE A 26 21.60 -13.79 5.12
N ASN A 27 20.34 -14.22 5.06
CA ASN A 27 19.23 -13.37 4.68
C ASN A 27 19.11 -12.13 5.59
N LYS A 28 19.28 -12.31 6.91
CA LYS A 28 19.29 -11.19 7.87
C LYS A 28 20.47 -10.23 7.62
N LYS A 29 21.65 -10.75 7.28
CA LYS A 29 22.82 -9.92 6.91
C LYS A 29 22.58 -9.17 5.61
N TRP A 30 21.94 -9.81 4.63
CA TRP A 30 21.59 -9.20 3.35
C TRP A 30 20.50 -8.14 3.49
N ALA A 31 19.48 -8.36 4.32
CA ALA A 31 18.48 -7.34 4.63
C ALA A 31 19.11 -6.07 5.20
N LYS A 32 20.10 -6.23 6.10
CA LYS A 32 20.87 -5.10 6.64
C LYS A 32 21.77 -4.42 5.62
N ARG A 33 22.44 -5.18 4.74
CA ARG A 33 23.42 -4.65 3.78
C ARG A 33 22.79 -4.00 2.56
N TYR A 34 21.76 -4.64 2.01
CA TYR A 34 21.14 -4.26 0.74
C TYR A 34 19.76 -3.61 0.92
N GLY A 35 19.19 -3.66 2.13
CA GLY A 35 17.92 -3.03 2.44
C GLY A 35 16.73 -3.68 1.74
N PHE A 36 15.68 -2.87 1.61
CA PHE A 36 14.39 -3.23 1.02
C PHE A 36 14.09 -2.27 -0.13
N LYS A 37 13.48 -2.81 -1.19
CA LYS A 37 12.86 -2.04 -2.25
C LYS A 37 11.40 -1.84 -1.91
N THR A 38 10.92 -0.63 -2.09
CA THR A 38 9.48 -0.36 -2.08
C THR A 38 8.99 -0.64 -3.48
N TYR A 39 8.14 -1.65 -3.65
CA TYR A 39 7.33 -1.76 -4.84
C TYR A 39 6.08 -0.95 -4.56
N GLU A 40 5.91 0.13 -5.33
CA GLU A 40 4.63 0.79 -5.40
C GLU A 40 3.61 -0.28 -5.79
N ASN A 41 2.60 -0.49 -4.95
CA ASN A 41 1.48 -1.34 -5.35
C ASN A 41 0.67 -0.51 -6.36
N GLN A 42 1.16 -0.42 -7.60
CA GLN A 42 0.63 0.38 -8.71
C GLN A 42 -0.67 -0.19 -9.28
N LEU A 43 -1.45 -0.93 -8.48
CA LEU A 43 -2.81 -1.29 -8.88
C LEU A 43 -3.67 -0.04 -9.12
N LEU A 44 -3.34 1.06 -8.44
CA LEU A 44 -3.99 2.35 -8.58
C LEU A 44 -2.95 3.47 -8.62
N GLU A 45 -2.99 4.27 -9.69
CA GLU A 45 -2.20 5.50 -9.76
C GLU A 45 -2.72 6.55 -8.76
N ASN A 46 -1.92 7.58 -8.50
CA ASN A 46 -2.33 8.66 -7.62
C ASN A 46 -3.54 9.40 -8.21
N GLY A 47 -4.58 9.59 -7.41
CA GLY A 47 -5.84 10.17 -7.85
C GLY A 47 -6.85 9.17 -8.42
N GLN A 48 -6.47 7.90 -8.60
CA GLN A 48 -7.40 6.85 -9.01
C GLN A 48 -8.07 6.19 -7.79
N MET A 49 -9.36 5.89 -7.94
CA MET A 49 -10.13 5.06 -7.02
C MET A 49 -10.96 4.05 -7.80
N ILE A 50 -11.09 2.84 -7.26
CA ILE A 50 -12.01 1.84 -7.77
C ILE A 50 -13.10 1.64 -6.72
N VAL A 51 -14.36 1.69 -7.13
CA VAL A 51 -15.50 1.35 -6.28
C VAL A 51 -15.97 -0.04 -6.67
N MET A 52 -15.97 -0.98 -5.71
CA MET A 52 -16.51 -2.33 -5.90
C MET A 52 -17.57 -2.60 -4.82
N GLY A 53 -18.83 -2.54 -5.22
CA GLY A 53 -19.95 -2.70 -4.30
C GLY A 53 -19.95 -1.61 -3.23
N ARG A 54 -19.79 -2.01 -1.96
CA ARG A 54 -19.75 -1.09 -0.80
C ARG A 54 -18.32 -0.67 -0.43
N GLU A 55 -17.31 -1.11 -1.17
CA GLU A 55 -15.91 -0.86 -0.87
C GLU A 55 -15.30 0.13 -1.87
N ILE A 56 -14.48 1.05 -1.37
CA ILE A 56 -13.71 2.00 -2.16
C ILE A 56 -12.23 1.68 -1.97
N TYR A 57 -11.58 1.29 -3.05
CA TYR A 57 -10.16 1.00 -3.10
C TYR A 57 -9.40 2.23 -3.59
N MET A 58 -8.37 2.63 -2.84
CA MET A 58 -7.48 3.73 -3.23
C MET A 58 -6.08 3.51 -2.68
N ASN A 59 -5.08 4.13 -3.31
CA ASN A 59 -3.72 4.07 -2.80
C ASN A 59 -3.53 4.98 -1.56
N GLU A 60 -2.49 4.71 -0.77
CA GLU A 60 -2.23 5.44 0.47
C GLU A 60 -1.99 6.94 0.26
N ARG A 61 -1.37 7.33 -0.86
CA ARG A 61 -1.10 8.76 -1.18
C ARG A 61 -2.40 9.52 -1.42
N THR A 62 -3.31 8.94 -2.20
CA THR A 62 -4.62 9.52 -2.52
C THR A 62 -5.48 9.65 -1.27
N TYR A 63 -5.52 8.60 -0.43
CA TYR A 63 -6.21 8.67 0.85
C TYR A 63 -5.71 9.80 1.75
N LYS A 64 -4.37 9.94 1.89
CA LYS A 64 -3.77 11.02 2.70
C LYS A 64 -4.07 12.40 2.15
N ALA A 65 -4.04 12.57 0.82
CA ALA A 65 -4.38 13.82 0.17
C ALA A 65 -5.84 14.23 0.44
N LEU A 66 -6.78 13.29 0.28
CA LEU A 66 -8.20 13.50 0.58
C LEU A 66 -8.43 13.85 2.05
N LYS A 67 -7.82 13.10 2.98
CA LYS A 67 -7.94 13.36 4.42
C LYS A 67 -7.43 14.75 4.81
N LYS A 68 -6.43 15.28 4.10
CA LYS A 68 -5.93 16.65 4.33
C LYS A 68 -6.94 17.71 3.91
N HIS A 69 -7.72 17.48 2.85
CA HIS A 69 -8.70 18.44 2.34
C HIS A 69 -10.02 18.45 3.11
N VAL A 70 -10.37 17.35 3.77
CA VAL A 70 -11.60 17.23 4.57
C VAL A 70 -11.46 17.84 5.98
N ARG A 71 -10.24 18.29 6.35
CA ARG A 71 -9.94 18.86 7.67
C ARG A 71 -9.93 20.38 7.62
#